data_AF-A3CBW0-F1
#
_entry.id   AF-A3CBW0-F1
#
_cell.length_a   1.000
_cell.length_b   1.000
_cell.length_c   1.000
_cell.angle_alpha   90.00
_cell.angle_beta   90.00
_cell.angle_gamma   90.00
#
_symmetry.space_group_name_H-M   'P 1'
#
loop_
_entity.id
_entity.type
_entity.pdbx_description
1 polymer ?
#
loop_
_entity_poly.entity_id
_entity_poly.type
_entity_poly.pdbx_seq_one_letter_code
_entity_poly.pdbx_strand_id
1 'polypeptide(L)'
;MVSAAQTVLPESEGGAEGQLNASGLVFRPSFELPAMVRDNIEQCLAEGVGKHVAHGGWNDLFWAVHPGGRKILDVVEDRLALAPGKLDASRHVLSEYGNMSGASIIFVLDELRRRGDMPSGGLGVMLGIGPGISIETMLLRVAAA
;
A
#
# COMPACT_ATOMS: atom_id res chain seq x y z
N MET A 1 13.34 0.68 9.34
CA MET A 1 12.01 0.08 9.60
C MET A 1 11.75 0.14 11.10
N VAL A 2 10.55 0.56 11.52
CA VAL A 2 10.15 0.70 12.94
C VAL A 2 9.25 -0.47 13.37
N SER A 3 8.25 -0.82 12.55
CA SER A 3 7.39 -1.99 12.75
C SER A 3 6.96 -2.57 11.41
N ALA A 4 6.52 -3.83 11.42
CA ALA A 4 5.91 -4.50 10.29
C ALA A 4 4.82 -5.47 10.78
N ALA A 5 3.75 -5.60 10.01
CA ALA A 5 2.69 -6.56 10.24
C ALA A 5 2.10 -7.05 8.91
N GLN A 6 1.53 -8.24 8.94
CA GLN A 6 0.82 -8.83 7.81
C GLN A 6 -0.48 -9.42 8.32
N THR A 7 -1.57 -9.12 7.62
CA THR A 7 -2.90 -9.69 7.90
C THR A 7 -3.41 -10.35 6.63
N VAL A 8 -3.66 -11.65 6.71
CA VAL A 8 -4.42 -12.39 5.69
C VAL A 8 -5.90 -12.14 5.98
N LEU A 9 -6.63 -11.58 5.02
CA LEU A 9 -8.04 -11.30 5.18
C LEU A 9 -8.83 -12.61 5.24
N PRO A 10 -9.74 -12.79 6.22
CA PRO A 10 -10.57 -13.99 6.30
C PRO A 10 -11.48 -14.07 5.08
N GLU A 11 -11.79 -15.29 4.63
CA GLU A 11 -12.73 -15.56 3.53
C GLU A 11 -12.38 -14.81 2.22
N SER A 12 -11.10 -14.52 2.00
CA SER A 12 -10.60 -13.78 0.82
C SER A 12 -10.11 -14.68 -0.32
N GLU A 13 -10.41 -15.97 -0.25
CA GLU A 13 -10.19 -16.93 -1.32
C GLU A 13 -10.89 -16.46 -2.60
N GLY A 14 -10.20 -16.54 -3.74
CA GLY A 14 -10.70 -15.98 -4.99
C GLY A 14 -10.50 -14.47 -5.16
N GLY A 15 -10.07 -13.72 -4.14
CA GLY A 15 -9.83 -12.26 -4.24
C GLY A 15 -8.75 -11.89 -5.27
N ALA A 16 -7.72 -12.72 -5.40
CA ALA A 16 -6.76 -12.70 -6.49
C ALA A 16 -6.07 -14.06 -6.58
N GLU A 17 -6.01 -14.63 -7.78
CA GLU A 17 -5.46 -15.98 -8.00
C GLU A 17 -4.36 -15.99 -9.05
N GLY A 18 -3.31 -16.77 -8.80
CA GLY A 18 -2.28 -17.09 -9.78
C GLY A 18 -2.33 -18.59 -10.08
N GLN A 19 -2.57 -18.94 -11.35
CA GLN A 19 -2.57 -20.33 -11.79
C GLN A 19 -1.43 -20.55 -12.78
N LEU A 20 -0.44 -21.35 -12.40
CA LEU A 20 0.62 -21.79 -13.29
C LEU A 20 0.12 -22.94 -14.17
N ASN A 21 0.26 -22.82 -15.49
CA ASN A 21 -0.06 -23.88 -16.44
C ASN A 21 0.95 -23.90 -17.59
N ALA A 22 0.72 -24.75 -18.61
CA ALA A 22 1.61 -24.91 -19.75
C ALA A 22 1.86 -23.61 -20.55
N SER A 23 0.95 -22.63 -20.45
CA SER A 23 1.06 -21.32 -21.10
C SER A 23 1.69 -20.24 -20.20
N GLY A 24 2.17 -20.60 -19.02
CA GLY A 24 2.76 -19.67 -18.04
C GLY A 24 1.84 -19.39 -16.85
N LEU A 25 2.08 -18.25 -16.18
CA LEU A 25 1.30 -17.82 -15.02
C LEU A 25 0.08 -17.00 -15.46
N VAL A 26 -1.11 -17.55 -15.24
CA VAL A 26 -2.38 -16.83 -15.46
C VAL A 26 -2.81 -16.18 -14.16
N PHE A 27 -2.71 -14.85 -14.09
CA PHE A 27 -3.13 -14.06 -12.94
C PHE A 27 -4.55 -13.53 -13.13
N ARG A 28 -5.43 -13.74 -12.15
CA ARG A 28 -6.85 -13.34 -12.19
C ARG A 28 -7.21 -12.59 -10.90
N PRO A 29 -7.18 -11.26 -10.89
CA PRO A 29 -7.72 -10.48 -9.78
C PRO A 29 -9.26 -10.48 -9.82
N SER A 30 -9.91 -10.61 -8.65
CA SER A 30 -11.35 -10.46 -8.52
C SER A 30 -11.76 -8.98 -8.53
N PHE A 31 -12.96 -8.70 -9.04
CA PHE A 31 -13.57 -7.37 -8.96
C PHE A 31 -13.92 -6.96 -7.52
N GLU A 32 -13.97 -7.92 -6.59
CA GLU A 32 -14.26 -7.68 -5.17
C GLU A 32 -13.03 -7.23 -4.37
N LEU A 33 -11.81 -7.38 -4.92
CA LEU A 33 -10.57 -7.03 -4.23
C LEU A 33 -10.57 -5.60 -3.65
N PRO A 34 -11.00 -4.54 -4.37
CA PRO A 34 -11.06 -3.20 -3.78
C PRO A 34 -12.03 -3.10 -2.60
N ALA A 35 -13.15 -3.84 -2.63
CA ALA A 35 -14.10 -3.86 -1.51
C ALA A 35 -13.49 -4.56 -0.29
N MET A 36 -12.83 -5.70 -0.49
CA MET A 36 -12.12 -6.41 0.60
C MET A 36 -11.07 -5.51 1.25
N VAL A 37 -10.30 -4.75 0.47
CA VAL A 37 -9.32 -3.79 0.99
C VAL A 37 -10.01 -2.67 1.78
N ARG A 38 -11.06 -2.05 1.21
CA ARG A 38 -11.82 -0.97 1.86
C ARG A 38 -12.32 -1.37 3.24
N ASP A 39 -12.82 -2.60 3.37
CA ASP A 39 -13.50 -3.06 4.57
C ASP A 39 -12.50 -3.43 5.69
N ASN A 40 -11.22 -3.67 5.36
CA ASN A 40 -10.23 -4.19 6.31
C ASN A 40 -9.01 -3.27 6.55
N ILE A 41 -8.74 -2.30 5.67
CA ILE A 41 -7.47 -1.55 5.68
C ILE A 41 -7.23 -0.75 6.97
N GLU A 42 -8.26 -0.09 7.51
CA GLU A 42 -8.15 0.70 8.75
C GLU A 42 -7.73 -0.17 9.94
N GLN A 43 -8.35 -1.35 10.08
CA GLN A 43 -8.02 -2.27 11.17
C GLN A 43 -6.60 -2.80 11.02
N CYS A 44 -6.20 -3.21 9.82
CA CYS A 44 -4.84 -3.70 9.57
C CYS A 44 -3.78 -2.65 9.91
N LEU A 45 -4.04 -1.38 9.59
CA LEU A 45 -3.16 -0.26 9.94
C LEU A 45 -3.16 0.04 11.44
N ALA A 46 -4.33 0.01 12.09
CA ALA A 46 -4.43 0.22 13.53
C ALA A 46 -3.59 -0.82 14.31
N GLU A 47 -3.65 -2.08 13.90
CA GLU A 47 -2.88 -3.18 14.50
C GLU A 47 -1.38 -3.10 14.16
N GLY A 48 -1.03 -2.84 12.91
CA GLY A 48 0.37 -2.88 12.45
C GLY A 48 1.20 -1.64 12.78
N VAL A 49 0.58 -0.45 12.72
CA VAL A 49 1.29 0.83 12.85
C VAL A 49 0.58 1.84 13.77
N GLY A 50 -0.67 1.61 14.15
CA GLY A 50 -1.52 2.55 14.90
C GLY A 50 -0.91 3.09 16.19
N LYS A 51 -0.17 2.27 16.94
CA LYS A 51 0.51 2.68 18.19
C LYS A 51 1.57 3.77 18.01
N HIS A 52 1.97 4.07 16.77
CA HIS A 52 2.98 5.05 16.42
C HIS A 52 2.40 6.28 15.70
N VAL A 53 1.09 6.30 15.45
CA VAL A 53 0.43 7.40 14.75
C VAL A 53 0.19 8.53 15.75
N ALA A 54 0.65 9.73 15.40
CA ALA A 54 0.49 10.92 16.21
C ALA A 54 -0.93 11.51 16.13
N HIS A 55 -1.16 12.61 16.83
CA HIS A 55 -2.48 13.25 16.92
C HIS A 55 -3.05 13.74 15.58
N GLY A 56 -2.23 14.05 14.57
CA GLY A 56 -2.70 14.40 13.22
C GLY A 56 -3.09 13.20 12.34
N GLY A 57 -3.02 11.98 12.89
CA GLY A 57 -3.54 10.78 12.26
C GLY A 57 -2.74 10.36 11.02
N TRP A 58 -3.44 9.79 10.04
CA TRP A 58 -2.86 9.29 8.79
C TRP A 58 -2.20 10.39 7.94
N ASN A 59 -2.60 11.64 8.12
CA ASN A 59 -2.11 12.77 7.33
C ASN A 59 -0.77 13.34 7.81
N ASP A 60 -0.26 12.94 8.97
CA ASP A 60 1.11 13.28 9.41
C ASP A 60 2.19 12.39 8.76
N LEU A 61 1.77 11.30 8.11
CA LEU A 61 2.67 10.27 7.57
C LEU A 61 2.87 10.44 6.06
N PHE A 62 4.07 10.15 5.53
CA PHE A 62 4.20 9.92 4.09
C PHE A 62 3.67 8.51 3.73
N TRP A 63 3.22 8.32 2.49
CA TRP A 63 2.56 7.10 2.07
C TRP A 63 3.20 6.50 0.82
N ALA A 64 3.71 5.27 0.97
CA ALA A 64 4.15 4.42 -0.13
C ALA A 64 3.15 3.27 -0.27
N VAL A 65 2.19 3.38 -1.20
CA VAL A 65 1.17 2.35 -1.42
C VAL A 65 1.50 1.58 -2.69
N HIS A 66 1.50 0.25 -2.62
CA HIS A 66 1.69 -0.59 -3.80
C HIS A 66 0.63 -0.25 -4.86
N PRO A 67 1.03 0.19 -6.06
CA PRO A 67 0.10 0.59 -7.10
C PRO A 67 -0.43 -0.64 -7.88
N GLY A 68 -1.15 -1.53 -7.21
CA GLY A 68 -1.71 -2.73 -7.82
C GLY A 68 -2.76 -2.42 -8.91
N GLY A 69 -3.42 -1.27 -8.78
CA GLY A 69 -4.36 -0.70 -9.74
C GLY A 69 -4.99 0.58 -9.20
N ARG A 70 -5.60 1.39 -10.09
CA ARG A 70 -6.15 2.71 -9.73
C ARG A 70 -7.17 2.64 -8.58
N LYS A 71 -8.12 1.70 -8.68
CA LYS A 71 -9.16 1.49 -7.66
C LYS A 71 -8.61 1.16 -6.27
N ILE A 72 -7.44 0.54 -6.17
CA ILE A 72 -6.79 0.25 -4.87
C ILE A 72 -6.30 1.55 -4.24
N LEU A 73 -5.64 2.40 -5.02
CA LEU A 73 -5.19 3.71 -4.53
C LEU A 73 -6.37 4.58 -4.13
N ASP A 74 -7.43 4.60 -4.93
CA ASP A 74 -8.66 5.36 -4.63
C ASP A 74 -9.30 4.88 -3.32
N VAL A 75 -9.45 3.56 -3.14
CA VAL A 75 -9.99 2.99 -1.90
C VAL A 75 -9.14 3.35 -0.67
N VAL A 76 -7.81 3.32 -0.78
CA VAL A 76 -6.92 3.66 0.34
C VAL A 76 -7.01 5.15 0.68
N GLU A 77 -7.00 6.02 -0.33
CA GLU A 77 -7.15 7.47 -0.15
C GLU A 77 -8.49 7.82 0.49
N ASP A 78 -9.60 7.28 -0.03
CA ASP A 78 -10.95 7.52 0.45
C ASP A 78 -11.15 6.98 1.86
N ARG A 79 -10.76 5.72 2.11
CA ARG A 79 -11.04 5.06 3.39
C ARG A 79 -10.27 5.72 4.52
N LEU A 80 -9.02 6.12 4.29
CA LEU A 80 -8.18 6.75 5.30
C LEU A 80 -8.31 8.28 5.35
N ALA A 81 -9.17 8.87 4.51
CA ALA A 81 -9.34 10.30 4.34
C ALA A 81 -7.99 11.02 4.15
N LEU A 82 -7.14 10.48 3.27
CA LEU A 82 -5.84 11.08 2.98
C LEU A 82 -6.04 12.41 2.25
N ALA A 83 -5.23 13.40 2.60
CA ALA A 83 -5.23 14.69 1.93
C ALA A 83 -4.83 14.51 0.45
N PRO A 84 -5.37 15.33 -0.46
CA PRO A 84 -4.97 15.31 -1.86
C PRO A 84 -3.45 15.40 -2.00
N GLY A 85 -2.88 14.56 -2.87
CA GLY A 85 -1.45 14.52 -3.13
C GLY A 85 -0.67 13.48 -2.31
N LYS A 86 -1.27 12.93 -1.23
CA LYS A 86 -0.58 11.93 -0.39
C LYS A 86 -0.16 10.66 -1.14
N LEU A 87 -0.90 10.29 -2.18
CA LEU A 87 -0.61 9.11 -3.00
C LEU A 87 0.01 9.46 -4.36
N ASP A 88 0.44 10.70 -4.60
CA ASP A 88 0.93 11.13 -5.91
C ASP A 88 2.12 10.32 -6.41
N ALA A 89 3.08 9.96 -5.54
CA ALA A 89 4.19 9.10 -5.91
C ALA A 89 3.71 7.71 -6.36
N SER A 90 2.72 7.15 -5.66
CA SER A 90 2.13 5.84 -6.02
C SER A 90 1.36 5.92 -7.33
N ARG A 91 0.58 6.99 -7.54
CA ARG A 91 -0.17 7.26 -8.77
C ARG A 91 0.77 7.52 -9.96
N HIS A 92 1.88 8.22 -9.73
CA HIS A 92 2.90 8.47 -10.74
C HIS A 92 3.57 7.18 -11.19
N VAL A 93 4.01 6.33 -10.25
CA VAL A 93 4.61 5.03 -10.60
C VAL A 93 3.62 4.16 -11.39
N LEU A 94 2.34 4.15 -11.00
CA LEU A 94 1.30 3.44 -11.76
C LEU A 94 1.14 3.98 -13.18
N SER A 95 1.19 5.30 -13.35
CA SER A 95 1.04 5.98 -14.64
C SER A 95 2.19 5.62 -15.59
N GLU A 96 3.43 5.72 -15.10
CA GLU A 96 4.61 5.62 -15.95
C GLU A 96 5.09 4.18 -16.17
N TYR A 97 4.90 3.30 -15.18
CA TYR A 97 5.46 1.95 -15.20
C TYR A 97 4.42 0.84 -15.12
N GLY A 98 3.17 1.16 -14.80
CA GLY A 98 2.14 0.16 -14.55
C GLY A 98 2.37 -0.64 -13.26
N ASN A 99 1.63 -1.75 -13.12
CA ASN A 99 1.82 -2.67 -12.01
C ASN A 99 2.95 -3.66 -12.35
N MET A 100 4.13 -3.46 -11.75
CA MET A 100 5.31 -4.32 -11.89
C MET A 100 5.39 -5.40 -10.79
N SER A 101 4.25 -5.81 -10.24
CA SER A 101 4.17 -6.67 -9.06
C SER A 101 4.94 -6.06 -7.86
N GLY A 102 5.56 -6.88 -7.01
CA GLY A 102 6.24 -6.44 -5.79
C GLY A 102 7.32 -5.38 -6.01
N ALA A 103 7.97 -5.32 -7.18
CA ALA A 103 8.99 -4.32 -7.48
C ALA A 103 8.45 -2.88 -7.44
N SER A 104 7.15 -2.70 -7.70
CA SER A 104 6.51 -1.38 -7.77
C SER A 104 6.69 -0.58 -6.48
N ILE A 105 6.72 -1.22 -5.31
CA ILE A 105 6.84 -0.51 -4.04
C ILE A 105 8.19 0.19 -3.89
N ILE A 106 9.25 -0.40 -4.45
CA ILE A 106 10.60 0.18 -4.43
C ILE A 106 10.66 1.42 -5.31
N PHE A 107 9.96 1.40 -6.45
CA PHE A 107 9.84 2.56 -7.34
C PHE A 107 9.04 3.69 -6.67
N VAL A 108 8.01 3.36 -5.89
CA VAL A 108 7.26 4.37 -5.12
C VAL A 108 8.15 5.04 -4.06
N LEU A 109 8.97 4.26 -3.35
CA LEU A 109 9.92 4.82 -2.39
C LEU A 109 10.96 5.72 -3.05
N ASP A 110 11.47 5.34 -4.23
CA ASP A 110 12.39 6.17 -4.99
C ASP A 110 11.73 7.47 -5.48
N GLU A 111 10.49 7.39 -5.94
CA GLU A 111 9.75 8.57 -6.39
C GLU A 111 9.47 9.54 -5.24
N LEU A 112 9.04 9.05 -4.08
CA LEU A 112 8.89 9.86 -2.87
C LEU A 112 10.21 10.57 -2.50
N ARG A 113 11.34 9.87 -2.62
CA ARG A 113 12.67 10.42 -2.35
C ARG A 113 13.02 11.53 -3.34
N ARG A 114 12.76 11.31 -4.63
CA ARG A 114 13.04 12.28 -5.70
C ARG A 114 12.17 13.53 -5.59
N ARG A 115 10.92 13.39 -5.14
CA ARG A 115 9.99 14.50 -4.92
C ARG A 115 10.28 15.32 -3.67
N GLY A 116 11.02 14.76 -2.70
CA GLY A 116 11.23 15.40 -1.41
C GLY A 116 10.03 15.26 -0.47
N ASP A 117 9.12 14.31 -0.73
CA ASP A 117 7.91 14.05 0.05
C ASP A 117 8.18 13.24 1.32
N MET A 118 9.45 13.02 1.67
CA MET A 118 9.91 12.31 2.86
C MET A 118 10.69 13.26 3.78
N PRO A 119 10.02 13.84 4.80
CA PRO A 119 10.69 14.74 5.75
C PRO A 119 11.79 14.02 6.54
N SER A 120 12.91 14.70 6.78
CA SER A 120 13.99 14.20 7.64
C SER A 120 13.48 13.81 9.03
N GLY A 121 13.82 12.60 9.50
CA GLY A 121 13.29 12.04 10.75
C GLY A 121 11.80 11.66 10.73
N GLY A 122 11.09 11.96 9.64
CA GLY A 122 9.66 11.74 9.46
C GLY A 122 9.26 10.27 9.42
N LEU A 123 7.98 10.01 9.72
CA LEU A 123 7.38 8.69 9.67
C LEU A 123 6.52 8.51 8.43
N GLY A 124 6.43 7.27 7.95
CA GLY A 124 5.58 6.94 6.82
C GLY A 124 5.18 5.48 6.80
N VAL A 125 4.11 5.20 6.05
CA VAL A 125 3.58 3.85 5.89
C VAL A 125 3.95 3.33 4.52
N MET A 126 4.46 2.11 4.48
CA MET A 126 4.54 1.30 3.28
C MET A 126 3.45 0.23 3.33
N LEU A 127 2.64 0.15 2.28
CA LEU A 127 1.46 -0.70 2.20
C LEU A 127 1.52 -1.61 0.97
N GLY A 128 1.52 -2.92 1.18
CA GLY A 128 1.46 -3.96 0.15
C GLY A 128 0.13 -4.71 0.17
N ILE A 129 -0.38 -5.09 -1.00
CA ILE A 129 -1.60 -5.90 -1.16
C ILE A 129 -1.33 -6.99 -2.21
N GLY A 130 -1.55 -8.27 -1.87
CA GLY A 130 -1.27 -9.40 -2.75
C GLY A 130 -2.19 -10.63 -2.54
N PRO A 131 -2.10 -11.67 -3.39
CA PRO A 131 -2.97 -12.86 -3.39
C PRO A 131 -3.05 -13.65 -2.07
N GLY A 132 -4.25 -14.20 -1.78
CA GLY A 132 -4.59 -14.78 -0.46
C GLY A 132 -4.78 -13.64 0.54
N ILE A 133 -5.78 -12.78 0.25
CA ILE A 133 -5.58 -11.32 0.24
C ILE A 133 -4.88 -10.87 1.50
N SER A 134 -3.61 -10.55 1.32
CA SER A 134 -2.73 -10.14 2.40
C SER A 134 -2.53 -8.66 2.33
N ILE A 135 -2.74 -7.98 3.45
CA ILE A 135 -2.36 -6.59 3.65
C ILE A 135 -1.07 -6.58 4.46
N GLU A 136 0.01 -6.10 3.85
CA GLU A 136 1.29 -5.91 4.50
C GLU A 136 1.48 -4.43 4.85
N THR A 137 1.76 -4.15 6.12
CA THR A 137 2.00 -2.79 6.61
C THR A 137 3.39 -2.70 7.20
N MET A 138 4.13 -1.65 6.85
CA MET A 138 5.40 -1.33 7.47
C MET A 138 5.46 0.14 7.85
N LEU A 139 5.89 0.42 9.08
CA LEU A 139 6.20 1.76 9.51
C LEU A 139 7.68 2.06 9.23
N LEU A 140 7.91 3.10 8.44
CA LEU A 140 9.22 3.58 8.07
C LEU A 140 9.55 4.86 8.83
N ARG A 141 10.85 5.06 9.06
CA ARG A 141 11.42 6.32 9.56
C ARG A 141 12.52 6.75 8.61
N VAL A 142 12.43 7.98 8.12
CA VAL A 142 13.51 8.60 7.34
C VAL A 142 14.69 8.86 8.26
N ALA A 143 15.90 8.54 7.82
CA ALA A 143 17.09 8.86 8.60
C ALA A 143 17.14 10.37 8.91
N ALA A 144 17.50 10.72 10.14
CA ALA A 144 17.84 12.10 10.46
C ALA A 144 19.19 12.43 9.81
N ALA A 145 19.32 13.65 9.29
CA ALA A 145 20.59 14.20 8.82
C ALA A 145 21.50 14.54 9.99
#